data_AF-A0A3E1DDT5-F1
#
_entry.id   AF-A0A3E1DDT5-F1
#
_cell.length_a   1.000
_cell.length_b   1.000
_cell.length_c   1.000
_cell.angle_alpha   90.00
_cell.angle_beta   90.00
_cell.angle_gamma   90.00
#
_symmetry.space_group_name_H-M   'P 1'
#
loop_
_entity.id
_entity.type
_entity.pdbx_description
1 polymer ?
#
loop_
_entity_poly.entity_id
_entity_poly.type
_entity_poly.pdbx_seq_one_letter_code
_entity_poly.pdbx_strand_id
1 'polypeptide(L)' 'MDSNEFKQWLVKQGATFQPGQGAHIRVFLNGRQSVLPMHDAELKTDTIEYIKKRLGLN' A
#
# COMPACT_ATOMS: atom_id res chain seq x y z
N MET A 1 2.17 2.14 12.24
CA MET A 1 1.20 1.31 11.49
C MET A 1 2.00 0.23 10.81
N ASP A 2 1.61 -1.02 11.00
CA ASP A 2 2.29 -2.15 10.34
C ASP A 2 1.79 -2.34 8.89
N SER A 3 2.44 -3.24 8.15
CA SER A 3 2.08 -3.53 6.76
C SER A 3 0.66 -4.08 6.59
N ASN A 4 0.16 -4.87 7.55
CA ASN A 4 -1.17 -5.47 7.49
C ASN A 4 -2.26 -4.44 7.78
N GLU A 5 -2.08 -3.60 8.80
CA GLU A 5 -2.97 -2.49 9.13
C GLU A 5 -3.12 -1.55 7.94
N PHE A 6 -2.01 -1.21 7.28
CA PHE A 6 -2.08 -0.32 6.12
C PHE A 6 -2.77 -0.98 4.93
N LYS A 7 -2.52 -2.27 4.70
CA LYS A 7 -3.24 -3.05 3.69
C LYS A 7 -4.75 -3.03 3.95
N GLN A 8 -5.19 -3.25 5.19
CA GLN A 8 -6.61 -3.17 5.55
C GLN A 8 -7.19 -1.77 5.36
N TRP A 9 -6.43 -0.72 5.68
CA TRP A 9 -6.84 0.65 5.40
C TRP A 9 -7.03 0.91 3.90
N LEU A 10 -6.11 0.41 3.06
CA LEU A 10 -6.20 0.51 1.60
C LEU A 10 -7.39 -0.26 1.02
N VAL A 11 -7.72 -1.44 1.57
CA VAL A 11 -8.93 -2.20 1.21
C VAL A 11 -10.18 -1.33 1.43
N LYS A 12 -10.27 -0.61 2.56
CA LYS A 12 -11.38 0.30 2.85
C LYS A 12 -11.48 1.47 1.88
N GLN A 13 -10.38 1.84 1.22
CA GLN A 13 -10.38 2.85 0.15
C GLN A 13 -10.78 2.27 -1.22
N GLY A 14 -11.07 0.96 -1.30
CA GLY A 14 -11.40 0.28 -2.56
C GLY A 14 -10.18 -0.19 -3.36
N ALA A 15 -8.99 -0.25 -2.75
CA ALA A 15 -7.80 -0.73 -3.43
C ALA A 15 -7.84 -2.24 -3.67
N THR A 16 -7.28 -2.67 -4.81
CA THR A 16 -7.09 -4.09 -5.17
C THR A 16 -5.60 -4.44 -5.20
N PHE A 17 -5.28 -5.73 -5.13
CA PHE A 17 -3.91 -6.19 -4.91
C PHE A 17 -3.52 -7.31 -5.87
N GLN A 18 -2.24 -7.32 -6.26
CA GLN A 18 -1.62 -8.44 -6.98
C GLN A 18 -0.28 -8.82 -6.33
N PRO A 19 0.15 -10.10 -6.46
CA PRO A 19 1.49 -10.50 -6.03
C PRO A 19 2.58 -9.65 -6.70
N GLY A 20 3.56 -9.22 -5.89
CA GLY A 20 4.79 -8.59 -6.36
C GLY A 20 5.97 -9.55 -6.27
N GLN A 21 7.19 -9.00 -6.28
CA GLN A 21 8.41 -9.77 -6.07
C GLN A 21 8.74 -9.85 -4.57
N GLY A 22 9.01 -11.06 -4.08
CA GLY A 22 9.29 -11.30 -2.66
C GLY A 22 8.10 -10.95 -1.78
N ALA A 23 8.36 -10.33 -0.62
CA ALA A 23 7.33 -9.90 0.33
C ALA A 23 6.71 -8.54 -0.02
N HIS A 24 6.57 -8.20 -1.30
CA HIS A 24 5.90 -6.97 -1.74
C HIS A 24 4.61 -7.30 -2.49
N ILE A 25 3.61 -6.43 -2.36
CA ILE A 25 2.38 -6.51 -3.15
C ILE A 25 2.18 -5.24 -3.97
N ARG A 26 1.66 -5.42 -5.18
CA ARG A 26 1.22 -4.30 -6.02
C ARG A 26 -0.18 -3.88 -5.57
N VAL A 27 -0.39 -2.58 -5.42
CA VAL A 27 -1.65 -1.97 -5.00
C VAL A 27 -2.19 -1.16 -6.17
N PHE A 28 -3.47 -1.31 -6.48
CA PHE A 28 -4.15 -0.59 -7.54
C PHE A 28 -5.37 0.14 -7.00
N LEU A 29 -5.56 1.39 -7.40
CA LEU A 29 -6.73 2.19 -7.03
C LEU A 29 -7.02 3.23 -8.12
N ASN A 30 -8.24 3.26 -8.66
CA ASN A 30 -8.69 4.26 -9.63
C ASN A 30 -7.72 4.48 -10.82
N GLY A 31 -7.20 3.38 -11.39
CA GLY A 31 -6.23 3.42 -12.50
C GLY A 31 -4.80 3.80 -12.09
N ARG A 32 -4.54 4.05 -10.81
CA ARG A 32 -3.21 4.32 -10.24
C ARG A 32 -2.64 3.08 -9.58
N GLN A 33 -1.33 3.06 -9.41
CA GLN A 33 -0.62 1.94 -8.78
C GLN A 33 0.52 2.37 -7.86
N SER A 34 0.78 1.54 -6.85
CA SER A 34 1.94 1.63 -5.96
C SER A 34 2.39 0.23 -5.53
N VAL A 35 3.45 0.16 -4.73
CA VAL A 35 3.97 -1.08 -4.14
C VAL A 35 3.98 -0.94 -2.63
N LEU A 36 3.45 -1.96 -1.93
CA LEU A 36 3.43 -2.04 -0.48
C LEU A 36 4.39 -3.16 -0.03
N PRO A 37 5.43 -2.86 0.76
CA PRO A 37 6.17 -3.90 1.46
C PRO A 37 5.27 -4.58 2.51
N MET A 38 5.40 -5.91 2.64
CA MET A 38 4.64 -6.76 3.57
C MET A 38 5.55 -7.48 4.58
N HIS A 39 6.77 -7.00 4.76
CA HIS A 39 7.78 -7.56 5.68
C HIS A 39 8.14 -6.59 6.81
N ASP A 40 7.58 -5.38 6.79
CA ASP A 40 7.84 -4.37 7.81
C ASP A 40 6.84 -4.51 8.96
N ALA A 41 7.39 -4.67 10.17
CA ALA A 41 6.63 -4.58 11.42
C ALA A 41 6.14 -3.14 11.68
N GLU A 42 6.84 -2.13 11.16
CA GLU A 42 6.42 -0.74 11.20
C GLU A 42 6.79 -0.03 9.89
N LEU A 43 5.79 0.54 9.22
CA LEU A 43 6.00 1.35 8.03
C LEU A 43 6.41 2.77 8.42
N LYS A 44 7.48 3.27 7.80
CA LYS A 44 7.89 4.68 7.91
C LYS A 44 6.78 5.59 7.37
N THR A 45 6.57 6.73 8.03
CA THR A 45 5.59 7.75 7.62
C THR A 45 5.74 8.14 6.15
N ASP A 46 6.97 8.42 5.71
CA ASP A 46 7.26 8.78 4.32
C ASP A 46 6.82 7.70 3.31
N THR A 47 6.89 6.42 3.69
CA THR A 47 6.43 5.30 2.84
C THR A 47 4.91 5.30 2.71
N ILE A 48 4.20 5.50 3.82
CA ILE A 48 2.74 5.59 3.84
C ILE A 48 2.29 6.78 3.00
N GLU A 49 2.88 7.95 3.19
CA GLU A 49 2.55 9.17 2.45
C GLU A 49 2.88 9.04 0.97
N TYR A 50 4.02 8.44 0.62
CA TYR A 50 4.36 8.14 -0.76
C TYR A 50 3.32 7.25 -1.43
N ILE A 51 2.91 6.15 -0.77
CA ILE A 51 1.92 5.22 -1.31
C ILE A 51 0.56 5.93 -1.49
N LYS A 52 0.11 6.67 -0.48
CA LYS A 52 -1.12 7.48 -0.54
C LYS A 52 -1.12 8.46 -1.72
N LYS A 53 -0.06 9.25 -1.86
CA LYS A 53 0.13 10.20 -2.98
C LYS A 53 0.09 9.50 -4.33
N ARG A 54 0.80 8.36 -4.48
CA ARG A 54 0.80 7.56 -5.72
C ARG A 54 -0.59 7.03 -6.07
N LEU A 55 -1.39 6.67 -5.06
CA LEU A 55 -2.76 6.19 -5.24
C LEU A 55 -3.81 7.31 -5.33
N GLY A 56 -3.41 8.58 -5.17
CA GLY A 56 -4.34 9.72 -5.23
C GLY A 56 -5.21 9.89 -3.98
N LEU A 57 -4.76 9.34 -2.86
CA LEU A 57 -5.39 9.46 -1.54
C LEU A 57 -4.67 10.62 -0.81
N ASN A 58 -4.98 11.86 -1.19
CA ASN A 58 -4.37 13.04 -0.56
C ASN A 58 -4.66 13.11 0.94
#